data_AF-A0A967LBV4-F1
#
_entry.id   AF-A0A967LBV4-F1
#
_cell.length_a   1.000
_cell.length_b   1.000
_cell.length_c   1.000
_cell.angle_alpha   90.00
_cell.angle_beta   90.00
_cell.angle_gamma   90.00
#
_symmetry.space_group_name_H-M   'P 1'
#
loop_
_entity.id
_entity.type
_entity.pdbx_description
1 polymer ?
#
loop_
_entity_poly.entity_id
_entity_poly.type
_entity_poly.pdbx_seq_one_letter_code
_entity_poly.pdbx_strand_id
1 'polypeptide(L)'
;EEDMKAKPLSMSAEDAQLLQTRAFQVREVATWLGLPPHKVGDETRTSFASLEQENQAFLSDSIDPWLVMIEDELEAKLLTTRENEDETHAIEFTRQALLRADVTARSGFYQVMRSQGIMTTNEVRSRENLDPVDGGDTLLVPLNVQNIPADEEPPAKPPADDRLARAVECTVREAAARLCRRVMRSATRAAKDPGRFLERVDALEADHLEVAEQILGPSVAVALVATDRSVKADAVARVFLDTVRAELLSCAEAKPNEIAERVKAWAREWEPILTDTLVEEILGGSDE
;
A
#
# COMPACT_ATOMS: atom_id res chain seq x y z
N GLU A 1 6.17 0.76 -80.71
CA GLU A 1 5.70 0.88 -79.32
C GLU A 1 6.84 0.38 -78.44
N GLU A 2 7.68 1.30 -77.97
CA GLU A 2 8.89 0.98 -77.22
C GLU A 2 8.60 0.76 -75.73
N ASP A 3 9.29 -0.25 -75.20
CA ASP A 3 9.41 -0.67 -73.81
C ASP A 3 9.50 0.49 -72.78
N MET A 4 8.40 0.77 -72.07
CA MET A 4 8.46 1.45 -70.77
C MET A 4 8.59 0.42 -69.65
N LYS A 5 9.81 0.23 -69.13
CA LYS A 5 10.02 -0.49 -67.87
C LYS A 5 9.80 0.46 -66.69
N ALA A 6 8.71 0.23 -65.95
CA ALA A 6 8.44 0.91 -64.69
C ALA A 6 9.53 0.54 -63.66
N LYS A 7 10.28 1.54 -63.17
CA LYS A 7 11.21 1.35 -62.07
C LYS A 7 10.43 1.38 -60.75
N PRO A 8 10.51 0.34 -59.90
CA PRO A 8 9.92 0.41 -58.56
C PRO A 8 10.64 1.50 -57.76
N LEU A 9 9.88 2.39 -57.12
CA LEU A 9 10.44 3.32 -56.13
C LEU A 9 10.98 2.49 -54.96
N SER A 10 12.29 2.28 -54.91
CA SER A 10 12.96 1.81 -53.69
C SER A 10 13.09 3.01 -52.76
N MET A 11 12.63 2.90 -51.51
CA MET A 11 12.92 3.91 -50.48
C MET A 11 14.42 4.21 -50.46
N SER A 12 14.78 5.48 -50.55
CA SER A 12 16.18 5.88 -50.40
C SER A 12 16.59 5.78 -48.92
N ALA A 13 17.89 5.60 -48.65
CA ALA A 13 18.40 5.61 -47.28
C ALA A 13 18.12 6.94 -46.55
N GLU A 14 18.07 8.04 -47.31
CA GLU A 14 17.72 9.38 -46.81
C GLU A 14 16.25 9.45 -46.37
N ASP A 15 15.33 8.88 -47.15
CA ASP A 15 13.91 8.79 -46.77
C ASP A 15 13.71 7.97 -45.48
N ALA A 16 14.46 6.88 -45.33
CA ALA A 16 14.42 6.06 -44.11
C ALA A 16 14.92 6.82 -42.87
N GLN A 17 15.95 7.67 -43.03
CA GLN A 17 16.51 8.47 -41.94
C GLN A 17 15.60 9.65 -41.57
N LEU A 18 14.90 10.24 -42.55
CA LEU A 18 13.86 11.25 -42.31
C LEU A 18 12.66 10.68 -41.54
N LEU A 19 12.23 9.45 -41.87
CA LEU A 19 11.18 8.75 -41.12
C LEU A 19 11.58 8.49 -39.66
N GLN A 20 12.83 8.08 -39.41
CA GLN A 20 13.34 7.91 -38.05
C GLN A 20 13.33 9.22 -37.26
N THR A 21 13.70 10.34 -37.90
CA THR A 21 13.71 11.66 -37.26
C THR A 21 12.29 12.09 -36.85
N ARG A 22 11.29 11.84 -37.72
CA ARG A 22 9.89 12.14 -37.39
C ARG A 22 9.34 11.27 -36.25
N ALA A 23 9.71 9.99 -36.20
CA ALA A 23 9.32 9.12 -35.09
C ALA A 23 9.93 9.59 -33.76
N PHE A 24 11.19 10.06 -33.78
CA PHE A 24 11.83 10.60 -32.58
C PHE A 24 11.13 11.87 -32.06
N GLN A 25 10.70 12.77 -32.96
CA GLN A 25 9.97 13.98 -32.57
C GLN A 25 8.66 13.67 -31.83
N VAL A 26 7.92 12.62 -32.24
CA VAL A 26 6.69 12.19 -31.55
C VAL A 26 7.00 11.79 -30.11
N ARG A 27 8.12 11.10 -29.86
CA ARG A 27 8.56 10.71 -28.51
C ARG A 27 8.96 11.90 -27.66
N GLU A 28 9.66 12.88 -28.23
CA GLU A 28 10.03 14.11 -27.51
C GLU A 28 8.79 14.87 -27.03
N VAL A 29 7.79 15.04 -27.91
CA VAL A 29 6.52 15.69 -27.55
C VAL A 29 5.76 14.89 -26.49
N ALA A 30 5.70 13.56 -26.63
CA ALA A 30 5.06 12.69 -25.65
C ALA A 30 5.73 12.82 -24.27
N THR A 31 7.06 12.87 -24.22
CA THR A 31 7.83 13.05 -22.98
C THR A 31 7.54 14.40 -22.32
N TRP A 32 7.43 15.49 -23.09
CA TRP A 32 7.10 16.80 -22.53
C TRP A 32 5.71 16.86 -21.91
N LEU A 33 4.76 16.10 -22.46
CA LEU A 33 3.39 16.01 -21.95
C LEU A 33 3.23 14.91 -20.88
N GLY A 34 4.31 14.19 -20.55
CA GLY A 34 4.27 13.05 -19.65
C GLY A 34 3.45 11.87 -20.18
N LEU A 35 3.15 11.83 -21.49
CA LEU A 35 2.32 10.80 -22.11
C LEU A 35 3.16 9.59 -22.55
N PRO A 36 2.68 8.35 -22.31
CA PRO A 36 3.32 7.17 -22.86
C PRO A 36 3.31 7.18 -24.41
N PRO A 37 4.44 6.87 -25.08
CA PRO A 37 4.54 6.93 -26.55
C PRO A 37 3.48 6.10 -27.29
N HIS A 38 3.12 4.93 -26.75
CA HIS A 38 2.11 4.05 -27.32
C HIS A 38 0.69 4.63 -27.32
N LYS A 39 0.37 5.57 -26.41
CA LYS A 39 -0.92 6.29 -26.42
C LYS A 39 -0.96 7.38 -27.49
N VAL A 40 0.21 7.84 -27.97
CA VAL A 40 0.35 8.89 -29.00
C VAL A 40 0.50 8.29 -30.41
N GLY A 41 0.49 6.96 -30.53
CA GLY A 41 0.56 6.25 -31.81
C GLY A 41 1.97 5.77 -32.20
N ASP A 42 2.94 5.80 -31.28
CA ASP A 42 4.24 5.16 -31.49
C ASP A 42 4.16 3.67 -31.08
N GLU A 43 4.39 2.77 -32.03
CA GLU A 43 4.30 1.32 -31.80
C GLU A 43 5.44 0.75 -30.94
N THR A 44 6.44 1.56 -30.56
CA THR A 44 7.47 1.14 -29.62
C THR A 44 6.90 0.98 -28.20
N ARG A 45 6.42 -0.22 -27.92
CA ARG A 45 5.95 -0.60 -26.58
C ARG A 45 7.13 -0.80 -25.64
N THR A 46 7.08 -0.14 -24.50
CA THR A 46 7.86 -0.55 -23.32
C THR A 46 7.24 -1.85 -22.79
N SER A 47 8.06 -2.83 -22.45
CA SER A 47 7.59 -4.15 -22.01
C SER A 47 7.02 -4.07 -20.58
N PHE A 48 5.77 -3.64 -20.44
CA PHE A 48 5.05 -3.77 -19.17
C PHE A 48 4.59 -5.22 -18.98
N ALA A 49 4.60 -5.70 -17.74
CA ALA A 49 4.17 -7.07 -17.45
C ALA A 49 2.64 -7.25 -17.64
N SER A 50 1.87 -6.16 -17.58
CA SER A 50 0.43 -6.18 -17.84
C SER A 50 -0.08 -4.82 -18.35
N LEU A 51 -1.19 -4.84 -19.10
CA LEU A 51 -1.85 -3.64 -19.65
C LEU A 51 -2.40 -2.73 -18.53
N GLU A 52 -2.71 -3.33 -17.38
CA GLU A 52 -3.18 -2.67 -16.18
C GLU A 52 -2.08 -1.83 -15.53
N GLN A 53 -0.86 -2.36 -15.44
CA GLN A 53 0.29 -1.59 -14.96
C GLN A 53 0.59 -0.41 -15.88
N GLU A 54 0.46 -0.60 -17.19
CA GLU A 54 0.63 0.44 -18.21
C GLU A 54 -0.44 1.55 -18.06
N ASN A 55 -1.70 1.19 -17.82
CA ASN A 55 -2.77 2.16 -17.59
C ASN A 55 -2.67 2.86 -16.22
N GLN A 56 -2.20 2.17 -15.18
CA GLN A 56 -1.96 2.76 -13.86
C GLN A 56 -0.83 3.79 -13.90
N ALA A 57 0.28 3.46 -14.57
CA ALA A 57 1.37 4.40 -14.79
C ALA A 57 0.90 5.62 -15.58
N PHE A 58 0.11 5.43 -16.64
CA PHE A 58 -0.48 6.52 -17.40
C PHE A 58 -1.36 7.44 -16.55
N LEU A 59 -2.20 6.87 -15.67
CA LEU A 59 -3.03 7.65 -14.76
C LEU A 59 -2.16 8.47 -13.80
N SER A 60 -1.21 7.82 -13.12
CA SER A 60 -0.34 8.44 -12.11
C SER A 60 0.58 9.53 -12.69
N ASP A 61 1.20 9.27 -13.83
CA ASP A 61 2.27 10.13 -14.34
C ASP A 61 1.73 11.25 -15.25
N SER A 62 0.63 11.01 -15.95
CA SER A 62 0.11 11.95 -16.95
C SER A 62 -1.13 12.69 -16.49
N ILE A 63 -2.13 11.98 -15.94
CA ILE A 63 -3.48 12.53 -15.74
C ILE A 63 -3.65 13.09 -14.33
N ASP A 64 -3.18 12.35 -13.32
CA ASP A 64 -3.40 12.66 -11.91
C ASP A 64 -2.93 14.07 -11.51
N PRO A 65 -1.75 14.55 -11.94
CA PRO A 65 -1.29 15.90 -11.60
C PRO A 65 -2.26 16.99 -12.08
N TRP A 66 -2.92 16.80 -13.23
CA TRP A 66 -3.89 17.76 -13.75
C TRP A 66 -5.23 17.66 -13.02
N LEU A 67 -5.65 16.45 -12.64
CA LEU A 67 -6.87 16.26 -11.87
C LEU A 67 -6.75 16.91 -10.49
N VAL A 68 -5.65 16.67 -9.77
CA VAL A 68 -5.38 17.27 -8.46
C VAL A 68 -5.38 18.80 -8.57
N MET A 69 -4.68 19.35 -9.57
CA MET A 69 -4.65 20.81 -9.77
C MET A 69 -6.05 21.39 -10.00
N ILE A 70 -6.92 20.68 -10.72
CA ILE A 70 -8.30 21.13 -10.94
C ILE A 70 -9.13 20.99 -9.66
N GLU A 71 -8.97 19.90 -8.92
CA GLU A 71 -9.64 19.68 -7.63
C GLU A 71 -9.27 20.77 -6.62
N ASP A 72 -7.99 21.05 -6.44
CA ASP A 72 -7.50 22.11 -5.55
C ASP A 72 -8.12 23.47 -5.91
N GLU A 73 -8.20 23.79 -7.20
CA GLU A 73 -8.79 25.04 -7.67
C GLU A 73 -10.32 25.08 -7.49
N LEU A 74 -11.00 23.95 -7.63
CA LEU A 74 -12.43 23.82 -7.36
C LEU A 74 -12.71 23.95 -5.87
N GLU A 75 -11.92 23.31 -5.01
CA GLU A 75 -12.05 23.42 -3.56
C GLU A 75 -11.78 24.84 -3.07
N ALA A 76 -10.76 25.51 -3.60
CA ALA A 76 -10.45 26.89 -3.25
C ALA A 76 -11.54 27.89 -3.65
N LYS A 77 -12.32 27.61 -4.71
CA LYS A 77 -13.33 28.54 -5.25
C LYS A 77 -14.77 28.22 -4.88
N LEU A 78 -15.09 26.94 -4.70
CA LEU A 78 -16.46 26.47 -4.51
C LEU A 78 -16.79 26.18 -3.04
N LEU A 79 -15.80 25.81 -2.23
CA LEU A 79 -16.00 25.59 -0.79
C LEU A 79 -15.84 26.91 -0.02
N THR A 80 -16.67 27.11 1.00
CA THR A 80 -16.48 28.24 1.90
C THR A 80 -15.23 28.01 2.76
N THR A 81 -14.62 29.10 3.25
CA THR A 81 -13.41 29.03 4.11
C THR A 81 -13.63 28.11 5.31
N ARG A 82 -14.83 28.12 5.87
CA ARG A 82 -15.20 27.25 6.99
C ARG A 82 -15.32 25.78 6.57
N GLU A 83 -15.96 25.48 5.44
CA GLU A 83 -16.10 24.09 4.97
C GLU A 83 -14.75 23.45 4.65
N ASN A 84 -13.80 24.26 4.18
CA ASN A 84 -12.43 23.87 3.86
C ASN A 84 -11.56 23.75 5.13
N GLU A 85 -11.64 24.71 6.07
CA GLU A 85 -10.93 24.64 7.38
C GLU A 85 -11.41 23.50 8.29
N ASP A 86 -12.71 23.21 8.26
CA ASP A 86 -13.33 22.14 9.06
C ASP A 86 -13.24 20.76 8.34
N GLU A 87 -12.64 20.67 7.14
CA GLU A 87 -12.52 19.46 6.29
C GLU A 87 -13.86 18.70 6.09
N THR A 88 -14.97 19.44 6.03
CA THR A 88 -16.32 18.85 5.99
C THR A 88 -16.74 18.35 4.60
N HIS A 89 -16.16 18.90 3.55
CA HIS A 89 -16.50 18.63 2.16
C HIS A 89 -15.22 18.55 1.33
N ALA A 90 -15.16 17.60 0.40
CA ALA A 90 -14.07 17.44 -0.55
C ALA A 90 -14.63 17.29 -1.97
N ILE A 91 -13.90 17.79 -2.96
CA ILE A 91 -14.28 17.69 -4.38
C ILE A 91 -13.22 16.84 -5.07
N GLU A 92 -13.58 15.59 -5.41
CA GLU A 92 -12.68 14.66 -6.08
C GLU A 92 -13.25 14.12 -7.40
N PHE A 93 -12.39 13.98 -8.40
CA PHE A 93 -12.63 13.17 -9.59
C PHE A 93 -12.49 11.69 -9.27
N THR A 94 -13.46 10.91 -9.73
CA THR A 94 -13.42 9.44 -9.62
C THR A 94 -12.38 8.83 -10.56
N ARG A 95 -11.12 8.79 -10.11
CA ARG A 95 -9.96 8.17 -10.81
C ARG A 95 -10.17 6.68 -11.08
N GLN A 96 -10.98 6.02 -10.26
CA GLN A 96 -11.35 4.61 -10.39
C GLN A 96 -12.03 4.28 -11.72
N ALA A 97 -12.57 5.27 -12.44
CA ALA A 97 -13.18 5.06 -13.75
C ALA A 97 -12.17 4.55 -14.80
N LEU A 98 -10.91 4.99 -14.74
CA LEU A 98 -9.85 4.51 -15.62
C LEU A 98 -9.38 3.08 -15.26
N LEU A 99 -9.52 2.72 -13.97
CA LEU A 99 -9.19 1.41 -13.40
C LEU A 99 -10.32 0.36 -13.55
N ARG A 100 -11.47 0.72 -14.15
CA ARG A 100 -12.62 -0.18 -14.38
C ARG A 100 -12.31 -1.42 -15.23
N ALA A 101 -11.11 -1.56 -15.79
CA ALA A 101 -10.76 -2.69 -16.64
C ALA A 101 -10.83 -4.06 -15.93
N ASP A 102 -10.77 -4.11 -14.59
CA ASP A 102 -10.95 -5.37 -13.85
C ASP A 102 -12.11 -5.33 -12.84
N VAL A 103 -13.33 -5.29 -13.38
CA VAL A 103 -14.56 -5.50 -12.59
C VAL A 103 -14.53 -6.86 -11.86
N THR A 104 -13.75 -7.84 -12.35
CA THR A 104 -13.70 -9.20 -11.79
C THR A 104 -12.88 -9.25 -10.51
N ALA A 105 -11.66 -8.71 -10.48
CA ALA A 105 -10.88 -8.62 -9.24
C ALA A 105 -11.54 -7.70 -8.23
N ARG A 106 -12.18 -6.61 -8.68
CA ARG A 106 -12.89 -5.67 -7.81
C ARG A 106 -14.15 -6.29 -7.18
N SER A 107 -14.97 -6.96 -7.99
CA SER A 107 -16.13 -7.69 -7.46
C SER A 107 -15.69 -8.86 -6.56
N GLY A 108 -14.60 -9.55 -6.90
CA GLY A 108 -13.98 -10.56 -6.05
C GLY A 108 -13.52 -10.02 -4.71
N PHE A 109 -12.83 -8.87 -4.69
CA PHE A 109 -12.42 -8.19 -3.46
C PHE A 109 -13.62 -7.84 -2.57
N TYR A 110 -14.63 -7.14 -3.10
CA TYR A 110 -15.80 -6.80 -2.30
C TYR A 110 -16.63 -8.02 -1.88
N GLN A 111 -16.68 -9.06 -2.71
CA GLN A 111 -17.34 -10.32 -2.39
C GLN A 111 -16.65 -11.02 -1.22
N VAL A 112 -15.31 -11.08 -1.22
CA VAL A 112 -14.52 -11.66 -0.12
C VAL A 112 -14.70 -10.83 1.15
N MET A 113 -14.59 -9.51 1.06
CA MET A 113 -14.69 -8.62 2.22
C MET A 113 -16.09 -8.63 2.84
N ARG A 114 -17.16 -8.71 2.03
CA ARG A 114 -18.54 -8.83 2.54
C ARG A 114 -18.87 -10.24 3.01
N SER A 115 -18.35 -11.29 2.38
CA SER A 115 -18.63 -12.68 2.78
C SER A 115 -17.96 -13.05 4.10
N GLN A 116 -16.82 -12.43 4.40
CA GLN A 116 -16.10 -12.59 5.67
C GLN A 116 -16.62 -11.64 6.76
N GLY A 117 -17.60 -10.79 6.47
CA GLY A 117 -18.16 -9.84 7.44
C GLY A 117 -17.17 -8.76 7.87
N ILE A 118 -16.23 -8.38 6.99
CA ILE A 118 -15.20 -7.36 7.26
C ILE A 118 -15.71 -5.96 6.84
N MET A 119 -16.52 -5.90 5.78
CA MET A 119 -17.01 -4.63 5.23
C MET A 119 -18.54 -4.62 5.16
N THR A 120 -19.14 -3.51 5.58
CA THR A 120 -20.58 -3.29 5.48
C THR A 120 -20.98 -2.94 4.05
N THR A 121 -22.28 -3.01 3.76
CA THR A 121 -22.79 -2.64 2.43
C THR A 121 -22.64 -1.14 2.19
N ASN A 122 -22.82 -0.31 3.22
CA ASN A 122 -22.66 1.13 3.12
C ASN A 122 -21.20 1.56 2.98
N GLU A 123 -20.25 0.83 3.57
CA GLU A 123 -18.81 1.07 3.34
C GLU A 123 -18.40 0.78 1.90
N VAL A 124 -18.90 -0.31 1.29
CA VAL A 124 -18.69 -0.57 -0.14
C VAL A 124 -19.33 0.52 -1.00
N ARG A 125 -20.55 0.96 -0.66
CA ARG A 125 -21.27 2.00 -1.41
C ARG A 125 -20.59 3.35 -1.31
N SER A 126 -20.12 3.73 -0.13
CA SER A 126 -19.31 4.93 0.08
C SER A 126 -18.04 4.91 -0.77
N ARG A 127 -17.32 3.78 -0.82
CA ARG A 127 -16.12 3.62 -1.69
C ARG A 127 -16.40 3.68 -3.18
N GLU A 128 -17.63 3.36 -3.58
CA GLU A 128 -18.11 3.46 -4.96
C GLU A 128 -18.87 4.77 -5.22
N ASN A 129 -18.83 5.73 -4.30
CA ASN A 129 -19.55 7.01 -4.38
C ASN A 129 -21.05 6.84 -4.65
N LEU A 130 -21.66 5.85 -3.99
CA LEU A 130 -23.09 5.55 -4.02
C LEU A 130 -23.72 5.93 -2.68
N ASP A 131 -24.93 6.48 -2.72
CA ASP A 131 -25.67 6.86 -1.52
C ASP A 131 -25.89 5.65 -0.59
N PRO A 132 -25.78 5.85 0.74
CA PRO A 132 -26.03 4.80 1.72
C PRO A 132 -27.48 4.33 1.66
N VAL A 133 -27.70 3.07 2.03
CA VAL A 133 -29.04 2.45 2.11
C VAL A 133 -29.36 2.07 3.54
N ASP A 134 -30.63 2.18 3.90
CA ASP A 134 -31.11 1.83 5.24
C ASP A 134 -30.91 0.33 5.50
N GLY A 135 -30.33 -0.02 6.65
CA GLY A 135 -29.88 -1.38 6.98
C GLY A 135 -28.55 -1.81 6.34
N GLY A 136 -27.84 -0.93 5.64
CA GLY A 136 -26.57 -1.23 4.96
C GLY A 136 -25.33 -1.29 5.86
N ASP A 137 -25.42 -0.85 7.12
CA ASP A 137 -24.33 -0.84 8.11
C ASP A 137 -24.19 -2.17 8.87
N THR A 138 -25.00 -3.17 8.51
CA THR A 138 -24.94 -4.49 9.15
C THR A 138 -23.89 -5.35 8.47
N LEU A 139 -22.96 -5.89 9.26
CA LEU A 139 -21.99 -6.89 8.78
C LEU A 139 -22.72 -8.21 8.50
N LEU A 140 -22.51 -8.75 7.29
CA LEU A 140 -23.03 -10.06 6.93
C LEU A 140 -22.15 -11.13 7.57
N VAL A 141 -22.71 -11.87 8.53
CA VAL A 141 -22.07 -13.06 9.09
C VAL A 141 -22.50 -14.27 8.25
N PRO A 142 -21.58 -15.03 7.64
CA PRO A 142 -21.94 -16.20 6.84
C PRO A 142 -22.60 -17.26 7.73
N LEU A 143 -23.85 -17.62 7.44
CA LEU A 143 -24.65 -18.60 8.20
C LEU A 143 -24.10 -20.04 8.15
N ASN A 144 -23.13 -20.31 7.28
CA ASN A 144 -22.57 -21.63 7.04
C ASN A 144 -21.31 -21.93 7.88
N VAL A 145 -21.02 -21.14 8.91
CA VAL A 145 -19.99 -21.47 9.91
C VAL A 145 -20.55 -22.46 10.93
N GLN A 146 -20.60 -23.74 10.55
CA GLN A 146 -20.76 -24.82 11.53
C GLN A 146 -19.41 -25.08 12.20
N ASN A 147 -19.39 -25.20 13.53
CA ASN A 147 -18.26 -25.80 14.24
C ASN A 147 -18.14 -27.25 13.76
N ILE A 148 -17.12 -27.53 12.97
CA ILE A 148 -16.70 -28.90 12.68
C ILE A 148 -16.10 -29.45 13.99
N PRO A 149 -16.59 -30.58 14.55
CA PRO A 149 -15.95 -31.20 15.70
C PRO A 149 -14.49 -31.51 15.39
N ALA A 150 -13.61 -31.30 16.37
CA ALA A 150 -12.15 -31.25 16.23
C ALA A 150 -11.44 -32.55 15.76
N ASP A 151 -12.17 -33.54 15.25
CA ASP A 151 -11.65 -34.86 14.85
C ASP A 151 -11.75 -35.16 13.33
N GLU A 152 -12.17 -34.21 12.49
CA GLU A 152 -12.09 -34.36 11.03
C GLU A 152 -11.15 -33.30 10.43
N GLU A 153 -9.97 -33.76 9.97
CA GLU A 153 -9.03 -32.94 9.20
C GLU A 153 -9.71 -32.43 7.91
N PRO A 154 -9.70 -31.12 7.64
CA PRO A 154 -10.20 -30.59 6.38
C PRO A 154 -9.37 -31.13 5.20
N PRO A 155 -9.98 -31.35 4.01
CA PRO A 155 -9.24 -31.79 2.85
C PRO A 155 -8.10 -30.82 2.55
N ALA A 156 -6.89 -31.35 2.40
CA ALA A 156 -5.67 -30.59 2.20
C ALA A 156 -5.85 -29.51 1.13
N LYS A 157 -5.71 -28.24 1.53
CA LYS A 157 -5.62 -27.10 0.60
C LYS A 157 -4.50 -27.41 -0.41
N PRO A 158 -4.69 -27.12 -1.71
CA PRO A 158 -3.62 -27.27 -2.70
C PRO A 158 -2.38 -26.47 -2.25
N PRO A 159 -1.16 -26.92 -2.60
CA PRO A 159 0.07 -26.30 -2.13
C PRO A 159 0.04 -24.80 -2.42
N ALA A 160 0.26 -23.99 -1.38
CA ALA A 160 0.27 -22.54 -1.47
C ALA A 160 1.21 -22.10 -2.60
N ASP A 161 0.70 -21.32 -3.55
CA ASP A 161 1.53 -20.68 -4.57
C ASP A 161 2.69 -19.96 -3.85
N ASP A 162 3.94 -20.27 -4.20
CA ASP A 162 5.16 -19.59 -3.70
C ASP A 162 5.05 -18.05 -3.84
N ARG A 163 4.24 -17.59 -4.81
CA ARG A 163 3.89 -16.17 -4.98
C ARG A 163 3.03 -15.61 -3.84
N LEU A 164 2.05 -16.36 -3.34
CA LEU A 164 1.19 -15.95 -2.23
C LEU A 164 2.00 -15.89 -0.94
N ALA A 165 2.84 -16.89 -0.67
CA ALA A 165 3.71 -16.92 0.51
C ALA A 165 4.64 -15.69 0.55
N ARG A 166 5.31 -15.38 -0.58
CA ARG A 166 6.15 -14.18 -0.70
C ARG A 166 5.36 -12.87 -0.58
N ALA A 167 4.16 -12.80 -1.14
CA ALA A 167 3.31 -11.62 -1.03
C ALA A 167 2.89 -11.36 0.42
N VAL A 168 2.50 -12.42 1.14
CA VAL A 168 2.15 -12.37 2.57
C VAL A 168 3.35 -11.91 3.39
N GLU A 169 4.53 -12.50 3.18
CA GLU A 169 5.75 -12.09 3.86
C GLU A 169 6.06 -10.60 3.64
N CYS A 170 6.00 -10.12 2.40
CA CYS A 170 6.19 -8.70 2.08
C CYS A 170 5.19 -7.79 2.83
N THR A 171 3.91 -8.17 2.91
CA THR A 171 2.89 -7.36 3.60
C THR A 171 3.07 -7.33 5.11
N VAL A 172 3.49 -8.44 5.72
CA VAL A 172 3.80 -8.52 7.14
C VAL A 172 5.06 -7.72 7.46
N ARG A 173 6.10 -7.87 6.63
CA ARG A 173 7.38 -7.16 6.77
C ARG A 173 7.22 -5.64 6.65
N GLU A 174 6.43 -5.14 5.70
CA GLU A 174 6.19 -3.70 5.58
C GLU A 174 5.39 -3.16 6.78
N ALA A 175 4.40 -3.89 7.28
CA ALA A 175 3.65 -3.49 8.47
C ALA A 175 4.54 -3.45 9.72
N ALA A 176 5.36 -4.48 9.93
CA ALA A 176 6.36 -4.53 11.01
C ALA A 176 7.36 -3.37 10.90
N ALA A 177 7.93 -3.12 9.72
CA ALA A 177 8.86 -2.02 9.49
C ALA A 177 8.22 -0.64 9.72
N ARG A 178 6.93 -0.46 9.39
CA ARG A 178 6.19 0.78 9.66
C ARG A 178 6.00 1.01 11.16
N LEU A 179 5.68 -0.05 11.91
CA LEU A 179 5.56 0.00 13.36
C LEU A 179 6.90 0.34 14.02
N CYS A 180 7.97 -0.40 13.67
CA CYS A 180 9.33 -0.16 14.16
C CYS A 180 9.78 1.29 13.92
N ARG A 181 9.69 1.77 12.67
CA ARG A 181 10.03 3.16 12.32
C ARG A 181 9.21 4.20 13.08
N ARG A 182 7.95 3.91 13.41
CA ARG A 182 7.10 4.84 14.17
C ARG A 182 7.56 4.91 15.62
N VAL A 183 7.70 3.77 16.28
CA VAL A 183 8.09 3.70 17.70
C VAL A 183 9.51 4.24 17.90
N MET A 184 10.45 3.93 17.00
CA MET A 184 11.81 4.47 17.06
C MET A 184 11.87 5.99 16.84
N ARG A 185 11.04 6.52 15.94
CA ARG A 185 10.90 7.98 15.80
C ARG A 185 10.31 8.62 17.05
N SER A 186 9.37 7.94 17.73
CA SER A 186 8.84 8.40 19.02
C SER A 186 9.94 8.43 20.09
N ALA A 187 10.69 7.34 20.23
CA ALA A 187 11.77 7.20 21.21
C ALA A 187 12.90 8.22 20.98
N THR A 188 13.34 8.40 19.73
CA THR A 188 14.37 9.39 19.38
C THR A 188 13.91 10.84 19.58
N ARG A 189 12.61 11.13 19.44
CA ARG A 189 12.03 12.43 19.81
C ARG A 189 11.96 12.60 21.33
N ALA A 190 11.54 11.56 22.05
CA ALA A 190 11.48 11.55 23.50
C ALA A 190 12.85 11.84 24.12
N ALA A 191 13.91 11.27 23.55
CA ALA A 191 15.28 11.40 24.00
C ALA A 191 15.89 12.81 23.86
N LYS A 192 15.22 13.74 23.14
CA LYS A 192 15.65 15.15 23.07
C LYS A 192 15.47 15.90 24.39
N ASP A 193 14.54 15.44 25.23
CA ASP A 193 14.24 16.02 26.54
C ASP A 193 14.57 15.02 27.67
N PRO A 194 15.83 14.96 28.16
CA PRO A 194 16.24 13.94 29.14
C PRO A 194 15.41 13.91 30.42
N GLY A 195 14.91 15.06 30.87
CA GLY A 195 14.11 15.18 32.10
C GLY A 195 12.71 14.56 32.02
N ARG A 196 12.16 14.36 30.81
CA ARG A 196 10.85 13.71 30.59
C ARG A 196 10.99 12.36 29.87
N PHE A 197 12.21 11.89 29.66
CA PHE A 197 12.46 10.68 28.88
C PHE A 197 11.82 9.45 29.53
N LEU A 198 12.03 9.25 30.84
CA LEU A 198 11.46 8.12 31.58
C LEU A 198 9.93 8.14 31.60
N GLU A 199 9.32 9.31 31.81
CA GLU A 199 7.86 9.50 31.75
C GLU A 199 7.29 9.10 30.38
N ARG A 200 7.99 9.46 29.29
CA ARG A 200 7.61 9.09 27.92
C ARG A 200 7.84 7.60 27.62
N VAL A 201 8.82 6.97 28.25
CA VAL A 201 9.07 5.51 28.11
C VAL A 201 8.01 4.71 28.87
N ASP A 202 7.57 5.18 30.04
CA ASP A 202 6.49 4.55 30.80
C ASP A 202 5.12 4.72 30.13
N ALA A 203 4.90 5.82 29.42
CA ALA A 203 3.68 6.05 28.62
C ALA A 203 3.68 5.34 27.25
N LEU A 204 4.76 4.65 26.88
CA LEU A 204 4.94 4.10 25.52
C LEU A 204 3.84 3.11 25.14
N GLU A 205 3.44 2.22 26.04
CA GLU A 205 2.38 1.25 25.77
C GLU A 205 1.05 1.95 25.51
N ALA A 206 0.66 2.88 26.39
CA ALA A 206 -0.59 3.63 26.29
C ALA A 206 -0.68 4.46 25.00
N ASP A 207 0.44 5.06 24.57
CA ASP A 207 0.49 5.94 23.40
C ASP A 207 0.49 5.18 22.06
N HIS A 208 1.01 3.94 22.02
CA HIS A 208 1.28 3.24 20.76
C HIS A 208 0.50 1.94 20.57
N LEU A 209 -0.17 1.38 21.59
CA LEU A 209 -0.86 0.09 21.49
C LEU A 209 -1.98 0.09 20.44
N GLU A 210 -2.89 1.06 20.48
CA GLU A 210 -4.02 1.17 19.53
C GLU A 210 -3.52 1.31 18.09
N VAL A 211 -2.48 2.14 17.90
CA VAL A 211 -1.87 2.34 16.59
C VAL A 211 -1.15 1.08 16.12
N ALA A 212 -0.46 0.37 17.02
CA ALA A 212 0.22 -0.88 16.68
C ALA A 212 -0.78 -1.94 16.22
N GLU A 213 -1.93 -2.05 16.88
CA GLU A 213 -3.02 -2.93 16.47
C GLU A 213 -3.58 -2.53 15.11
N GLN A 214 -3.79 -1.23 14.85
CA GLN A 214 -4.26 -0.74 13.55
C GLN A 214 -3.26 -1.02 12.41
N ILE A 215 -1.95 -0.97 12.69
CA ILE A 215 -0.89 -1.24 11.70
C ILE A 215 -0.75 -2.75 11.44
N LEU A 216 -0.76 -3.57 12.48
CA LEU A 216 -0.51 -5.01 12.37
C LEU A 216 -1.77 -5.81 12.02
N GLY A 217 -2.95 -5.36 12.45
CA GLY A 217 -4.22 -6.08 12.31
C GLY A 217 -4.50 -6.62 10.90
N PRO A 218 -4.41 -5.79 9.84
CA PRO A 218 -4.60 -6.25 8.47
C PRO A 218 -3.59 -7.32 8.05
N SER A 219 -2.31 -7.16 8.41
CA SER A 219 -1.25 -8.10 8.05
C SER A 219 -1.31 -9.41 8.82
N VAL A 220 -1.72 -9.37 10.09
CA VAL A 220 -1.96 -10.56 10.92
C VAL A 220 -3.17 -11.35 10.39
N ALA A 221 -4.23 -10.67 9.94
CA ALA A 221 -5.38 -11.32 9.31
C ALA A 221 -5.00 -12.00 7.99
N VAL A 222 -4.17 -11.36 7.17
CA VAL A 222 -3.63 -11.95 5.93
C VAL A 222 -2.73 -13.16 6.24
N ALA A 223 -1.86 -13.04 7.26
CA ALA A 223 -1.01 -14.14 7.70
C ALA A 223 -1.83 -15.35 8.16
N LEU A 224 -2.88 -15.14 8.97
CA LEU A 224 -3.79 -16.21 9.43
C LEU A 224 -4.37 -16.99 8.25
N VAL A 225 -4.84 -16.31 7.20
CA VAL A 225 -5.43 -16.98 6.02
C VAL A 225 -4.41 -17.84 5.28
N ALA A 226 -3.14 -17.43 5.27
CA ALA A 226 -2.07 -18.07 4.53
C ALA A 226 -1.35 -19.19 5.32
N THR A 227 -1.14 -19.01 6.62
CA THR A 227 -0.35 -19.94 7.47
C THR A 227 -1.22 -20.78 8.40
N ASP A 228 -2.53 -20.54 8.45
CA ASP A 228 -3.49 -21.15 9.40
C ASP A 228 -3.14 -20.90 10.87
N ARG A 229 -2.20 -19.97 11.14
CA ARG A 229 -1.74 -19.63 12.48
C ARG A 229 -2.56 -18.47 13.05
N SER A 230 -3.29 -18.74 14.12
CA SER A 230 -4.02 -17.71 14.87
C SER A 230 -3.08 -16.97 15.83
N VAL A 231 -2.70 -15.76 15.43
CA VAL A 231 -1.97 -14.80 16.27
C VAL A 231 -2.87 -13.59 16.49
N LYS A 232 -2.92 -13.07 17.72
CA LYS A 232 -3.67 -11.84 17.99
C LYS A 232 -2.75 -10.62 17.87
N ALA A 233 -3.20 -9.61 17.13
CA ALA A 233 -2.42 -8.39 16.90
C ALA A 233 -2.13 -7.62 18.20
N ASP A 234 -3.06 -7.63 19.16
CA ASP A 234 -2.89 -7.01 20.49
C ASP A 234 -1.75 -7.67 21.29
N ALA A 235 -1.67 -8.99 21.28
CA ALA A 235 -0.64 -9.75 21.98
C ALA A 235 0.75 -9.48 21.39
N VAL A 236 0.88 -9.50 20.06
CA VAL A 236 2.14 -9.20 19.35
C VAL A 236 2.58 -7.76 19.61
N ALA A 237 1.65 -6.80 19.54
CA ALA A 237 1.94 -5.41 19.80
C ALA A 237 2.45 -5.17 21.23
N ARG A 238 1.84 -5.82 22.23
CA ARG A 238 2.29 -5.71 23.64
C ARG A 238 3.68 -6.26 23.85
N VAL A 239 3.96 -7.47 23.37
CA VAL A 239 5.30 -8.10 23.48
C VAL A 239 6.37 -7.23 22.82
N PHE A 240 6.07 -6.64 21.67
CA PHE A 240 6.95 -5.71 20.98
C PHE A 240 7.19 -4.42 21.79
N LEU A 241 6.13 -3.79 22.30
CA LEU A 241 6.24 -2.56 23.08
C LEU A 241 6.97 -2.77 24.40
N ASP A 242 6.77 -3.92 25.05
CA ASP A 242 7.50 -4.32 26.26
C ASP A 242 8.99 -4.51 25.99
N THR A 243 9.33 -5.19 24.89
CA THR A 243 10.72 -5.36 24.45
C THR A 243 11.39 -4.01 24.19
N VAL A 244 10.72 -3.12 23.45
CA VAL A 244 11.23 -1.77 23.19
C VAL A 244 11.39 -0.97 24.49
N ARG A 245 10.41 -1.05 25.39
CA ARG A 245 10.48 -0.36 26.68
C ARG A 245 11.68 -0.82 27.49
N ALA A 246 11.95 -2.13 27.57
CA ALA A 246 13.09 -2.69 28.29
C ALA A 246 14.43 -2.13 27.74
N GLU A 247 14.57 -2.09 26.41
CA GLU A 247 15.78 -1.56 25.76
C GLU A 247 15.95 -0.04 25.95
N LEU A 248 14.85 0.72 25.92
CA LEU A 248 14.89 2.15 26.18
C LEU A 248 15.25 2.48 27.64
N LEU A 249 14.83 1.64 28.59
CA LEU A 249 15.26 1.75 29.99
C LEU A 249 16.77 1.50 30.14
N SER A 250 17.35 0.54 29.42
CA SER A 250 18.80 0.33 29.34
C SER A 250 19.54 1.54 28.73
N CYS A 251 18.91 2.24 27.78
CA CYS A 251 19.45 3.49 27.24
C CYS A 251 19.40 4.65 28.25
N ALA A 252 18.44 4.64 29.18
CA ALA A 252 18.25 5.67 30.19
C ALA A 252 19.33 5.65 31.31
N GLU A 253 20.08 4.56 31.45
CA GLU A 253 21.20 4.45 32.41
C GLU A 253 22.41 5.34 32.04
N ALA A 254 22.44 5.87 30.82
CA ALA A 254 23.49 6.78 30.37
C ALA A 254 23.36 8.18 30.99
N LYS A 255 24.42 8.99 30.89
CA LYS A 255 24.37 10.38 31.34
C LYS A 255 23.31 11.15 30.54
N PRO A 256 22.61 12.15 31.13
CA PRO A 256 21.53 12.87 30.47
C PRO A 256 21.89 13.50 29.11
N ASN A 257 23.15 13.91 28.92
CA ASN A 257 23.66 14.47 27.67
C ASN A 257 23.98 13.42 26.59
N GLU A 258 24.02 12.14 26.93
CA GLU A 258 24.38 11.01 26.05
C GLU A 258 23.13 10.18 25.64
N ILE A 259 22.00 10.33 26.34
CA ILE A 259 20.75 9.59 26.08
C ILE A 259 20.30 9.75 24.62
N ALA A 260 20.31 10.97 24.08
CA ALA A 260 19.87 11.24 22.72
C ALA A 260 20.70 10.50 21.65
N GLU A 261 22.02 10.44 21.82
CA GLU A 261 22.90 9.75 20.87
C GLU A 261 22.82 8.23 21.03
N ARG A 262 22.67 7.74 22.26
CA ARG A 262 22.51 6.31 22.56
C ARG A 262 21.20 5.75 22.02
N VAL A 263 20.09 6.49 22.16
CA VAL A 263 18.78 6.09 21.59
C VAL A 263 18.81 6.12 20.06
N LYS A 264 19.54 7.05 19.43
CA LYS A 264 19.72 7.06 17.97
C LYS A 264 20.56 5.87 17.48
N ALA A 265 21.62 5.52 18.20
CA ALA A 265 22.45 4.36 17.88
C ALA A 265 21.64 3.07 18.03
N TRP A 266 20.93 2.92 19.15
CA TRP A 266 20.00 1.82 19.40
C TRP A 266 18.96 1.70 18.29
N ALA A 267 18.28 2.80 17.92
CA ALA A 267 17.26 2.75 16.87
C ALA A 267 17.80 2.24 15.53
N ARG A 268 19.03 2.61 15.13
CA ARG A 268 19.63 2.15 13.88
C ARG A 268 19.99 0.66 13.89
N GLU A 269 20.45 0.16 15.01
CA GLU A 269 20.87 -1.23 15.17
C GLU A 269 19.67 -2.16 15.32
N TRP A 270 18.64 -1.73 16.07
CA TRP A 270 17.50 -2.55 16.43
C TRP A 270 16.34 -2.51 15.43
N GLU A 271 16.31 -1.55 14.49
CA GLU A 271 15.25 -1.47 13.46
C GLU A 271 15.11 -2.75 12.64
N PRO A 272 16.18 -3.30 12.02
CA PRO A 272 16.08 -4.54 11.26
C PRO A 272 15.74 -5.73 12.16
N ILE A 273 16.38 -5.82 13.34
CA ILE A 273 16.22 -6.95 14.27
C ILE A 273 14.76 -7.07 14.72
N LEU A 274 14.17 -5.98 15.21
CA LEU A 274 12.78 -5.98 15.69
C LEU A 274 11.78 -6.21 14.56
N THR A 275 12.11 -5.78 13.34
CA THR A 275 11.27 -6.05 12.16
C THR A 275 11.26 -7.54 11.83
N ASP A 276 12.43 -8.19 11.83
CA ASP A 276 12.54 -9.62 11.57
C ASP A 276 11.86 -10.44 12.68
N THR A 277 12.07 -10.08 13.95
CA THR A 277 11.39 -10.74 15.08
C THR A 277 9.87 -10.63 14.97
N LEU A 278 9.32 -9.46 14.61
CA LEU A 278 7.89 -9.29 14.40
C LEU A 278 7.37 -10.15 13.24
N VAL A 279 8.13 -10.26 12.15
CA VAL A 279 7.76 -11.10 11.00
C VAL A 279 7.73 -12.57 11.40
N GLU A 280 8.74 -13.05 12.13
CA GLU A 280 8.80 -14.43 12.65
C GLU A 280 7.68 -14.73 13.66
N GLU A 281 7.39 -13.78 14.56
CA GLU A 281 6.30 -13.91 15.53
C GLU A 281 4.95 -14.09 14.83
N ILE A 282 4.72 -13.34 13.74
CA ILE A 282 3.46 -13.35 12.98
C ILE A 282 3.36 -14.56 12.04
N LEU A 283 4.42 -14.91 11.31
CA LEU A 283 4.41 -15.97 10.30
C LEU A 283 4.73 -17.35 10.88
N GLY A 284 5.40 -17.42 12.02
CA GLY A 284 6.06 -18.62 12.51
C GLY A 284 7.43 -18.71 11.87
N GLY A 285 8.48 -18.76 12.69
CA GLY A 285 9.85 -18.92 12.22
C GLY A 285 9.91 -20.02 11.17
N SER A 286 10.49 -19.71 10.01
CA SER A 286 10.93 -20.71 9.06
C SER A 286 12.09 -21.46 9.70
N ASP A 287 11.79 -22.45 10.54
CA ASP A 287 12.78 -23.46 10.90
C ASP A 287 13.15 -24.19 9.59
N GLU A 288 14.30 -23.81 9.03
CA GLU A 288 15.17 -24.78 8.35
C GLU A 288 15.77 -25.76 9.37
#